data_AF-A0A937UI15-F1
#
_entry.id   AF-A0A937UI15-F1
#
_cell.length_a   1.000
_cell.length_b   1.000
_cell.length_c   1.000
_cell.angle_alpha   90.00
_cell.angle_beta   90.00
_cell.angle_gamma   90.00
#
_symmetry.space_group_name_H-M   'P 1'
#
loop_
_entity.id
_entity.type
_entity.pdbx_description
1 polymer ?
#
loop_
_entity_poly.entity_id
_entity_poly.type
_entity_poly.pdbx_seq_one_letter_code
_entity_poly.pdbx_strand_id
1 'polypeptide(L)'
;MFDRLSARYDRLNRLMSFGLDRLWRQRVVCVAELPEEGLLLDLGAGTGDIAMEAARQHSKGRVTAADFSLGMMRKGRERQEGSSYDRE
;
A
#
# COMPACT_ATOMS: atom_id res chain seq x y z
N MET A 1 -16.19 5.49 -9.81
CA MET A 1 -16.24 4.26 -10.65
C MET A 1 -15.46 3.11 -10.01
N PHE A 2 -14.23 3.35 -9.55
CA PHE A 2 -13.36 2.36 -8.90
C PHE A 2 -13.87 1.81 -7.56
N ASP A 3 -14.66 2.58 -6.79
CA ASP A 3 -15.13 2.18 -5.44
C ASP A 3 -15.94 0.88 -5.40
N ARG A 4 -16.66 0.57 -6.48
CA ARG A 4 -17.47 -0.66 -6.62
C ARG A 4 -16.68 -1.85 -7.14
N LEU A 5 -15.55 -1.63 -7.83
CA LEU A 5 -14.71 -2.71 -8.37
C LEU A 5 -13.60 -3.13 -7.41
N SER A 6 -13.11 -2.24 -6.54
CA SER A 6 -11.89 -2.47 -5.74
C SER A 6 -11.93 -3.77 -4.92
N ALA A 7 -13.00 -3.99 -4.16
CA ALA A 7 -13.10 -5.14 -3.25
C ALA A 7 -13.14 -6.51 -3.97
N ARG A 8 -13.65 -6.54 -5.21
CA ARG A 8 -13.70 -7.77 -6.01
C ARG A 8 -12.39 -7.98 -6.76
N TYR A 9 -11.75 -6.90 -7.19
CA TYR A 9 -10.44 -6.92 -7.84
C TYR A 9 -9.32 -7.37 -6.92
N ASP A 10 -9.26 -6.89 -5.67
CA ASP A 10 -8.19 -7.28 -4.75
C ASP A 10 -8.19 -8.79 -4.48
N ARG A 11 -9.39 -9.38 -4.34
CA ARG A 11 -9.56 -10.83 -4.18
C ARG A 11 -9.18 -11.60 -5.45
N LEU A 12 -9.57 -11.09 -6.62
CA LEU A 12 -9.21 -11.68 -7.90
C LEU A 12 -7.70 -11.62 -8.15
N ASN A 13 -7.05 -10.48 -7.88
CA ASN A 13 -5.60 -10.32 -8.00
C ASN A 13 -4.86 -11.27 -7.08
N ARG A 14 -5.31 -11.42 -5.83
CA ARG A 14 -4.72 -12.37 -4.89
C ARG A 14 -4.91 -13.82 -5.34
N LEU A 15 -6.07 -14.16 -5.88
CA LEU A 15 -6.35 -15.50 -6.38
C LEU A 15 -5.54 -15.82 -7.65
N MET A 16 -5.55 -14.91 -8.63
CA MET A 16 -4.85 -15.07 -9.91
C MET A 16 -3.32 -15.07 -9.74
N SER A 17 -2.81 -14.29 -8.79
CA SER A 17 -1.38 -14.30 -8.44
C SER A 17 -0.99 -15.43 -7.49
N PHE A 18 -1.93 -16.28 -7.05
CA PHE A 18 -1.72 -17.25 -5.97
C PHE A 18 -1.08 -16.63 -4.71
N GLY A 19 -1.38 -15.36 -4.42
CA GLY A 19 -0.85 -14.61 -3.29
C GLY A 19 0.55 -14.01 -3.49
N LEU A 20 1.15 -14.14 -4.68
CA LEU A 20 2.45 -13.55 -5.00
C LEU A 20 2.43 -12.03 -5.00
N ASP A 21 1.26 -11.40 -5.09
CA ASP A 21 1.08 -9.95 -5.04
C ASP A 21 1.75 -9.33 -3.79
N ARG A 22 1.74 -10.04 -2.65
CA ARG A 22 2.42 -9.59 -1.43
C ARG A 22 3.94 -9.59 -1.55
N LEU A 23 4.51 -10.63 -2.15
CA LEU A 23 5.96 -10.72 -2.37
C LEU A 23 6.42 -9.65 -3.36
N TRP A 24 5.62 -9.36 -4.38
CA TRP A 24 5.93 -8.30 -5.34
C TRP A 24 5.95 -6.92 -4.68
N ARG A 25 4.99 -6.61 -3.79
CA ARG A 25 5.02 -5.34 -3.03
C ARG A 25 6.28 -5.20 -2.19
N GLN A 26 6.67 -6.25 -1.47
CA GLN A 26 7.91 -6.26 -0.70
C GLN A 26 9.14 -6.06 -1.58
N ARG A 27 9.16 -6.75 -2.74
CA ARG A 27 10.29 -6.67 -3.65
C ARG A 27 10.43 -5.28 -4.26
N VAL A 28 9.32 -4.63 -4.64
CA VAL A 28 9.30 -3.27 -5.17
C VAL A 28 9.94 -2.27 -4.21
N VAL A 29 9.60 -2.33 -2.92
CA VAL A 29 10.21 -1.48 -1.90
C VAL A 29 11.70 -1.77 -1.76
N CYS A 30 12.08 -3.05 -1.73
CA CYS A 30 13.48 -3.46 -1.60
C CYS A 30 14.35 -3.00 -2.79
N VAL A 31 13.86 -3.07 -4.03
CA VAL A 31 14.62 -2.59 -5.21
C VAL A 31 14.62 -1.07 -5.35
N ALA A 32 13.74 -0.35 -4.64
CA ALA A 32 13.72 1.11 -4.68
C ALA A 32 14.92 1.73 -3.94
N GLU A 33 15.65 0.95 -3.14
CA GLU A 33 16.90 1.34 -2.45
C GLU A 33 16.79 2.73 -1.79
N LEU A 34 15.69 2.95 -1.05
CA LEU A 34 15.39 4.26 -0.52
C LEU A 34 16.44 4.67 0.52
N PRO A 35 16.90 5.94 0.51
CA PRO A 35 17.74 6.49 1.57
C PRO A 35 17.06 6.35 2.93
N GLU A 36 17.85 6.25 4.00
CA GLU A 36 17.35 6.04 5.36
C GLU A 36 16.33 7.10 5.80
N GLU A 37 16.57 8.37 5.46
CA GLU A 37 15.65 9.50 5.69
C GLU A 37 14.99 9.98 4.38
N GLY A 38 14.86 9.09 3.40
CA GLY A 38 14.34 9.38 2.07
C GLY A 38 12.86 9.76 2.05
N LEU A 39 12.46 10.42 0.96
CA LEU A 39 11.06 10.72 0.65
C LEU A 39 10.56 9.76 -0.44
N LEU A 40 9.46 9.06 -0.18
CA LEU A 40 8.77 8.22 -1.17
C LEU A 40 7.38 8.76 -1.49
N LEU A 41 7.06 8.81 -2.78
CA LEU A 41 5.72 9.12 -3.30
C LEU A 41 5.18 7.92 -4.08
N ASP A 42 4.11 7.31 -3.57
CA ASP A 42 3.35 6.25 -4.23
C ASP A 42 2.21 6.88 -5.05
N LEU A 43 2.30 6.79 -6.38
CA LEU A 43 1.35 7.38 -7.34
C LEU A 43 0.39 6.31 -7.86
N GLY A 44 -0.91 6.62 -7.88
CA GLY A 44 -1.93 5.62 -8.21
C GLY A 44 -2.05 4.58 -7.10
N ALA A 45 -1.87 5.02 -5.84
CA ALA A 45 -1.72 4.16 -4.69
C ALA A 45 -2.96 3.33 -4.35
N GLY A 46 -4.15 3.71 -4.84
CA GLY A 46 -5.41 3.07 -4.52
C GLY A 46 -5.70 3.07 -3.02
N THR A 47 -5.62 1.89 -2.40
CA THR A 47 -5.78 1.69 -0.94
C THR A 47 -4.46 1.85 -0.17
N GLY A 48 -3.34 2.09 -0.85
CA GLY A 48 -2.03 2.39 -0.26
C GLY A 48 -1.19 1.19 0.13
N ASP A 49 -1.40 0.00 -0.47
CA ASP A 49 -0.69 -1.22 -0.06
C ASP A 49 0.84 -1.15 -0.22
N ILE A 50 1.34 -0.50 -1.27
CA ILE A 50 2.79 -0.30 -1.46
C ILE A 50 3.30 0.75 -0.48
N ALA A 51 2.63 1.91 -0.39
CA ALA A 51 2.97 2.94 0.60
C ALA A 51 3.02 2.39 2.04
N MET A 52 2.10 1.51 2.42
CA MET A 52 2.10 0.85 3.72
C MET A 52 3.29 -0.09 3.90
N GLU A 53 3.62 -0.90 2.90
CA GLU A 53 4.79 -1.77 2.94
C GLU A 53 6.09 -0.94 3.04
N ALA A 54 6.18 0.14 2.27
CA ALA A 54 7.29 1.07 2.31
C ALA A 54 7.44 1.72 3.69
N ALA A 55 6.36 2.16 4.31
CA ALA A 55 6.39 2.75 5.65
C ALA A 55 6.84 1.76 6.74
N ARG A 56 6.58 0.45 6.55
CA ARG A 56 7.05 -0.60 7.47
C ARG A 56 8.53 -0.89 7.31
N GLN A 57 9.03 -0.94 6.07
CA GLN A 57 10.44 -1.21 5.81
C GLN A 57 11.34 0.02 5.99
N HIS A 58 10.82 1.23 5.80
CA HIS A 58 11.54 2.50 5.88
C HIS A 58 10.94 3.41 6.96
N SER A 59 11.15 3.03 8.22
CA SER A 59 10.56 3.71 9.39
C SER A 59 11.13 5.11 9.67
N LYS A 60 12.33 5.44 9.17
CA LYS A 60 12.98 6.75 9.33
C LYS A 60 12.70 7.72 8.19
N GLY A 61 12.20 7.22 7.06
CA GLY A 61 11.82 8.04 5.91
C GLY A 61 10.39 8.56 6.01
N ARG A 62 9.97 9.32 4.99
CA ARG A 62 8.59 9.80 4.87
C ARG A 62 7.94 9.25 3.61
N VAL A 63 6.83 8.56 3.79
CA VAL A 63 6.03 7.97 2.71
C VAL A 63 4.74 8.76 2.50
N THR A 64 4.46 9.11 1.25
CA THR A 64 3.21 9.77 0.84
C THR A 64 2.54 8.95 -0.24
N ALA A 65 1.22 8.76 -0.14
CA ALA A 65 0.40 8.08 -1.13
C ALA A 65 -0.56 9.07 -1.80
N ALA A 66 -0.70 8.99 -3.12
CA ALA A 66 -1.60 9.83 -3.89
C ALA A 66 -2.38 9.03 -4.94
N ASP A 67 -3.68 9.27 -5.01
CA ASP A 67 -4.59 8.67 -5.99
C ASP A 67 -5.77 9.62 -6.25
N PHE A 68 -6.33 9.59 -7.45
CA PHE A 68 -7.55 10.34 -7.79
C PHE A 68 -8.82 9.74 -7.16
N SER A 69 -8.76 8.46 -6.78
CA SER A 69 -9.84 7.70 -6.17
C SER A 69 -9.94 7.95 -4.67
N LEU A 70 -10.60 9.05 -4.30
CA LEU A 70 -10.79 9.45 -2.91
C LEU A 70 -11.43 8.34 -2.04
N GLY A 71 -12.34 7.55 -2.61
CA GLY A 71 -12.97 6.43 -1.88
C GLY A 71 -12.00 5.29 -1.58
N MET A 72 -11.03 5.00 -2.46
CA MET A 72 -9.97 4.04 -2.16
C MET A 72 -8.98 4.56 -1.13
N MET A 73 -8.60 5.83 -1.22
CA MET A 73 -7.74 6.49 -0.22
C MET A 73 -8.38 6.50 1.17
N ARG A 74 -9.69 6.75 1.26
CA ARG A 74 -10.45 6.67 2.53
C ARG A 74 -10.47 5.25 3.09
N LYS A 75 -10.78 4.23 2.28
CA LYS A 75 -10.72 2.83 2.72
C LYS A 75 -9.33 2.43 3.21
N GLY A 76 -8.28 2.89 2.53
CA GLY A 76 -6.89 2.69 2.96
C GLY A 76 -6.62 3.30 4.33
N ARG A 77 -7.06 4.55 4.54
CA ARG A 77 -6.94 5.25 5.82
C ARG A 77 -7.74 4.58 6.94
N GLU A 78 -8.99 4.21 6.69
CA GLU A 78 -9.82 3.47 7.66
C GLU A 78 -9.17 2.16 8.07
N ARG A 79 -8.51 1.45 7.13
CA ARG A 79 -7.75 0.24 7.43
C ARG A 79 -6.55 0.51 8.34
N GLN A 80 -5.88 1.66 8.18
CA GLN A 80 -4.79 2.06 9.07
C GLN A 80 -5.28 2.51 10.44
N GLU A 81 -6.43 3.18 10.53
CA GLU A 81 -6.97 3.66 11.80
C GLU A 81 -7.61 2.53 12.62
N GLY A 82 -8.35 1.63 11.96
CA GLY A 82 -8.93 0.43 12.58
C GLY A 82 -7.91 -0.67 12.88
N SER A 83 -6.73 -0.58 12.25
CA SER A 83 -5.56 -1.38 12.59
C SER A 83 -4.57 -0.44 13.27
N SER A 84 -4.83 -0.09 14.54
CA SER A 84 -3.73 0.08 15.50
C SER A 84 -2.98 -1.25 15.50
N TYR A 85 -2.09 -1.34 14.52
CA TYR A 85 -1.45 -2.54 14.03
C TYR A 85 -0.59 -3.04 15.17
N ASP A 86 -0.96 -4.19 15.73
CA ASP A 86 -0.28 -4.95 16.78
C ASP A 86 1.15 -4.48 17.01
N ARG A 87 1.32 -3.63 18.03
CA ARG A 87 2.62 -3.38 18.66
C ARG A 87 2.81 -4.47 19.71
N GLU A 88 3.12 -5.69 19.28
CA GLU A 88 3.80 -6.71 20.09
C GLU A 88 4.84 -7.42 19.22
#